data_AF-A0AAD0RKL8-F1
#
_entry.id   AF-A0AAD0RKL8-F1
#
_cell.length_a   1.000
_cell.length_b   1.000
_cell.length_c   1.000
_cell.angle_alpha   90.00
_cell.angle_beta   90.00
_cell.angle_gamma   90.00
#
_symmetry.space_group_name_H-M   'P 1'
#
loop_
_entity.id
_entity.type
_entity.pdbx_description
1 polymer ?
#
loop_
_entity_poly.entity_id
_entity_poly.type
_entity_poly.pdbx_seq_one_letter_code
_entity_poly.pdbx_strand_id
1 'polypeptide(L)'
;MKRASVLSCCIALASLIGCSTESTQSDVVKTEGIWADIRVTSNDEGSRVVTEFNLNSSSGANVILSDGDSVRATLGNERKILVKDHDLFDVDYQGYFTATAKNSELTLEFIRDKENEKLTSRVKLPAPIKLYAPVSERFNRNDDILVEWREESDITTKLFLEFKSFCTKTTGESSLISFESEILESGGQYKILLSELTGFDDDALDKTKPCDTTVTLFRTRKGAIDTKFKAGSRINAIQEKQSEKFQITLN
;
A
#
# COMPACT_ATOMS: atom_id res chain seq x y z
N MET A 1 29.25 -19.89 62.55
CA MET A 1 27.93 -19.25 62.36
C MET A 1 27.56 -19.38 60.89
N LYS A 2 26.50 -20.12 60.58
CA LYS A 2 26.14 -20.58 59.22
C LYS A 2 25.44 -19.47 58.44
N ARG A 3 25.86 -19.26 57.19
CA ARG A 3 25.21 -18.43 56.18
C ARG A 3 23.89 -19.08 55.75
N ALA A 4 22.83 -18.30 55.59
CA ALA A 4 21.63 -18.70 54.88
C ALA A 4 21.17 -17.51 54.01
N SER A 5 21.35 -17.68 52.71
CA SER A 5 20.82 -16.83 51.64
C SER A 5 19.29 -16.96 51.58
N VAL A 6 18.58 -15.87 51.38
CA VAL A 6 17.19 -15.91 50.89
C VAL A 6 17.09 -15.02 49.66
N LEU A 7 16.68 -15.71 48.60
CA LEU A 7 16.52 -15.33 47.21
C LEU A 7 15.50 -14.17 47.11
N SER A 8 15.94 -12.99 46.65
CA SER A 8 15.04 -11.88 46.32
C SER A 8 14.51 -12.09 44.90
N CYS A 9 13.21 -12.40 44.82
CA CYS A 9 12.47 -12.68 43.61
C CYS A 9 12.37 -11.40 42.76
N CYS A 10 13.09 -11.35 41.64
CA CYS A 10 12.89 -10.34 40.60
C CYS A 10 11.61 -10.69 39.83
N ILE A 11 10.50 -10.01 40.15
CA ILE A 11 9.30 -10.03 39.32
C ILE A 11 9.59 -9.15 38.09
N ALA A 12 10.00 -9.80 37.00
CA ALA A 12 10.01 -9.17 35.69
C ALA A 12 8.56 -9.02 35.22
N LEU A 13 8.00 -7.81 35.32
CA LEU A 13 6.81 -7.44 34.57
C LEU A 13 7.20 -7.39 33.08
N ALA A 14 7.03 -8.52 32.40
CA ALA A 14 6.94 -8.54 30.95
C ALA A 14 5.67 -7.76 30.57
N SER A 15 5.86 -6.50 30.17
CA SER A 15 4.85 -5.74 29.46
C SER A 15 4.60 -6.46 28.14
N LEU A 16 3.54 -7.27 28.12
CA LEU A 16 2.91 -7.77 26.91
C LEU A 16 2.48 -6.54 26.11
N ILE A 17 3.28 -6.14 25.14
CA ILE A 17 2.84 -5.29 24.04
C ILE A 17 1.95 -6.20 23.19
N GLY A 18 0.72 -6.41 23.65
CA GLY A 18 -0.27 -7.15 22.91
C GLY A 18 -0.65 -6.32 21.69
N CYS A 19 -0.28 -6.78 20.49
CA CYS A 19 -1.04 -6.45 19.30
C CYS A 19 -2.47 -6.99 19.54
N SER A 20 -3.36 -6.14 20.05
CA SER A 20 -4.76 -6.51 20.21
C SER A 20 -5.39 -6.62 18.84
N THR A 21 -5.74 -7.83 18.44
CA THR A 21 -6.63 -8.10 17.28
C THR A 21 -8.08 -7.71 17.57
N GLU A 22 -8.39 -7.29 18.80
CA GLU A 22 -9.71 -6.80 19.18
C GLU A 22 -9.91 -5.38 18.65
N SER A 23 -10.82 -5.23 17.70
CA SER A 23 -11.29 -3.93 17.22
C SER A 23 -12.04 -3.17 18.32
N THR A 24 -12.03 -1.83 18.26
CA THR A 24 -12.81 -0.96 19.13
C THR A 24 -13.82 -0.12 18.34
N GLN A 25 -14.79 0.47 19.02
CA GLN A 25 -15.82 1.32 18.42
C GLN A 25 -15.36 2.79 18.43
N SER A 26 -15.70 3.57 17.38
CA SER A 26 -15.25 4.96 17.27
C SER A 26 -15.80 5.87 18.36
N ASP A 27 -16.99 5.58 18.89
CA ASP A 27 -17.64 6.40 19.92
C ASP A 27 -16.99 6.34 21.31
N VAL A 28 -16.14 5.35 21.57
CA VAL A 28 -15.31 5.27 22.79
C VAL A 28 -13.88 5.77 22.59
N VAL A 29 -13.53 6.20 21.37
CA VAL A 29 -12.19 6.69 21.03
C VAL A 29 -12.24 8.18 20.72
N LYS A 30 -11.50 8.98 21.49
CA LYS A 30 -11.32 10.41 21.19
C LYS A 30 -10.65 10.61 19.84
N THR A 31 -11.04 11.65 19.12
CA THR A 31 -10.51 11.99 17.78
C THR A 31 -8.98 12.03 17.74
N GLU A 32 -8.32 12.64 18.74
CA GLU A 32 -6.84 12.70 18.80
C GLU A 32 -6.15 11.33 19.00
N GLY A 33 -6.92 10.31 19.38
CA GLY A 33 -6.48 8.92 19.51
C GLY A 33 -6.64 8.09 18.23
N ILE A 34 -7.33 8.62 17.21
CA ILE A 34 -7.55 7.91 15.94
C ILE A 34 -6.38 8.22 15.00
N TRP A 35 -5.63 7.18 14.67
CA TRP A 35 -4.67 7.18 13.58
C TRP A 35 -5.37 6.77 12.29
N ALA A 36 -5.14 7.51 11.20
CA ALA A 36 -5.79 7.28 9.92
C ALA A 36 -4.77 7.01 8.80
N ASP A 37 -5.04 5.98 7.99
CA ASP A 37 -4.39 5.76 6.70
C ASP A 37 -5.40 5.92 5.58
N ILE A 38 -5.24 6.96 4.77
CA ILE A 38 -6.11 7.23 3.63
C ILE A 38 -5.31 7.03 2.35
N ARG A 39 -5.81 6.20 1.44
CA ARG A 39 -5.19 5.95 0.15
C ARG A 39 -6.22 6.11 -0.96
N VAL A 40 -5.83 6.78 -2.03
CA VAL A 40 -6.53 6.69 -3.31
C VAL A 40 -5.58 6.13 -4.34
N THR A 41 -5.94 4.98 -4.91
CA THR A 41 -5.19 4.33 -5.98
C THR A 41 -5.99 4.48 -7.26
N SER A 42 -5.36 5.02 -8.30
CA SER A 42 -5.94 5.28 -9.60
C SER A 42 -5.16 4.52 -10.68
N ASN A 43 -5.89 4.02 -11.66
CA ASN A 43 -5.35 3.50 -12.92
C ASN A 43 -6.14 4.11 -14.10
N ASP A 44 -6.08 3.50 -15.28
CA ASP A 44 -6.80 4.00 -16.47
C ASP A 44 -8.33 3.77 -16.41
N GLU A 45 -8.80 2.86 -15.56
CA GLU A 45 -10.22 2.45 -15.46
C GLU A 45 -10.98 3.24 -14.40
N GLY A 46 -10.31 3.59 -13.29
CA GLY A 46 -10.94 4.29 -12.18
C GLY A 46 -10.01 4.50 -11.00
N SER A 47 -10.57 5.03 -9.93
CA SER A 47 -9.93 5.21 -8.63
C SER A 47 -10.64 4.42 -7.54
N ARG A 48 -9.88 3.75 -6.69
CA ARG A 48 -10.35 3.16 -5.43
C ARG A 48 -9.84 4.01 -4.27
N VAL A 49 -10.75 4.52 -3.45
CA VAL A 49 -10.43 5.18 -2.18
C VAL A 49 -10.61 4.16 -1.07
N VAL A 50 -9.61 4.04 -0.21
CA VAL A 50 -9.61 3.19 0.98
C VAL A 50 -9.19 4.03 2.18
N THR A 51 -9.87 3.86 3.30
CA THR A 51 -9.44 4.43 4.58
C THR A 51 -9.47 3.37 5.66
N GLU A 52 -8.44 3.38 6.49
CA GLU A 52 -8.30 2.52 7.65
C GLU A 52 -8.11 3.42 8.89
N PHE A 53 -8.72 3.04 10.00
CA PHE A 53 -8.58 3.74 11.28
C PHE A 53 -8.07 2.80 12.35
N ASN A 54 -7.04 3.22 13.07
CA ASN A 54 -6.42 2.45 14.13
C ASN A 54 -6.25 3.28 15.40
N LEU A 55 -6.22 2.61 16.55
CA LEU A 55 -5.97 3.26 17.83
C LEU A 55 -4.48 3.65 17.97
N ASN A 56 -4.19 4.93 18.10
CA ASN A 56 -2.89 5.55 18.38
C ASN A 56 -1.75 5.36 17.36
N SER A 57 -1.73 4.31 16.54
CA SER A 57 -0.67 4.06 15.55
C SER A 57 -1.15 3.13 14.42
N SER A 58 -0.31 2.93 13.40
CA SER A 58 -0.58 2.00 12.29
C SER A 58 -0.64 0.52 12.66
N SER A 59 -0.30 0.16 13.89
CA SER A 59 -0.33 -1.22 14.41
C SER A 59 -1.29 -1.36 15.59
N GLY A 60 -2.08 -0.32 15.85
CA GLY A 60 -3.10 -0.36 16.89
C GLY A 60 -4.32 -1.18 16.48
N ALA A 61 -5.21 -1.45 17.43
CA ALA A 61 -6.51 -2.03 17.16
C ALA A 61 -7.28 -1.21 16.12
N ASN A 62 -7.94 -1.88 15.17
CA ASN A 62 -8.83 -1.21 14.23
C ASN A 62 -9.99 -0.51 14.96
N VAL A 63 -10.37 0.66 14.47
CA VAL A 63 -11.51 1.45 14.93
C VAL A 63 -12.67 1.27 13.95
N ILE A 64 -13.73 0.63 14.42
CA ILE A 64 -14.98 0.44 13.68
C ILE A 64 -15.87 1.66 13.92
N LEU A 65 -16.40 2.24 12.84
CA LEU A 65 -17.34 3.35 12.92
C LEU A 65 -18.64 2.91 13.62
N SER A 66 -19.00 3.65 14.66
CA SER A 66 -20.25 3.50 15.40
C SER A 66 -21.42 4.19 14.69
N ASP A 67 -22.64 3.94 15.18
CA ASP A 67 -23.84 4.58 14.66
C ASP A 67 -23.74 6.12 14.68
N GLY A 68 -23.94 6.73 13.51
CA GLY A 68 -23.81 8.19 13.27
C GLY A 68 -22.45 8.58 12.69
N ASP A 69 -21.40 7.81 12.89
CA ASP A 69 -20.11 8.10 12.29
C ASP A 69 -20.06 7.63 10.83
N SER A 70 -19.44 8.43 9.96
CA SER A 70 -19.33 8.08 8.55
C SER A 70 -18.08 8.66 7.91
N VAL A 71 -17.60 7.99 6.86
CA VAL A 71 -16.56 8.55 5.99
C VAL A 71 -17.16 8.85 4.63
N ARG A 72 -16.89 10.05 4.14
CA ARG A 72 -17.33 10.51 2.84
C ARG A 72 -16.15 10.96 2.01
N ALA A 73 -16.03 10.41 0.82
CA ALA A 73 -15.01 10.81 -0.15
C ALA A 73 -15.65 11.57 -1.31
N THR A 74 -14.99 12.63 -1.75
CA THR A 74 -15.32 13.38 -2.97
C THR A 74 -14.11 13.39 -3.87
N LEU A 75 -14.25 12.92 -5.10
CA LEU A 75 -13.18 12.88 -6.09
C LEU A 75 -13.78 13.20 -7.47
N GLY A 76 -13.27 14.26 -8.11
CA GLY A 76 -13.89 14.80 -9.32
C GLY A 76 -15.31 15.29 -9.03
N ASN A 77 -16.29 14.81 -9.81
CA ASN A 77 -17.71 15.16 -9.66
C ASN A 77 -18.50 14.15 -8.82
N GLU A 78 -17.85 13.13 -8.29
CA GLU A 78 -18.49 12.06 -7.51
C GLU A 78 -18.27 12.27 -6.02
N ARG A 79 -19.32 11.98 -5.24
CA ARG A 79 -19.31 12.02 -3.79
C ARG A 79 -19.99 10.77 -3.27
N LYS A 80 -19.30 10.00 -2.44
CA LYS A 80 -19.76 8.70 -1.93
C LYS A 80 -19.48 8.58 -0.44
N ILE A 81 -20.39 7.94 0.28
CA ILE A 81 -20.12 7.41 1.62
C ILE A 81 -19.35 6.11 1.41
N LEU A 82 -18.20 5.96 2.07
CA LEU A 82 -17.39 4.76 1.97
C LEU A 82 -18.04 3.64 2.77
N VAL A 83 -17.99 2.43 2.22
CA VAL A 83 -18.62 1.24 2.81
C VAL A 83 -17.53 0.36 3.41
N LYS A 84 -17.80 -0.20 4.59
CA LYS A 84 -16.90 -1.13 5.27
C LYS A 84 -16.61 -2.33 4.37
N ASP A 85 -15.34 -2.70 4.20
CA ASP A 85 -15.01 -4.00 3.60
C ASP A 85 -15.16 -5.11 4.64
N HIS A 86 -15.53 -6.31 4.20
CA HIS A 86 -15.95 -7.40 5.08
C HIS A 86 -14.87 -8.44 5.36
N ASP A 87 -13.60 -8.11 5.11
CA ASP A 87 -12.48 -9.00 5.43
C ASP A 87 -12.32 -9.15 6.95
N LEU A 88 -12.11 -10.39 7.40
CA LEU A 88 -12.22 -10.79 8.81
C LEU A 88 -11.10 -10.24 9.72
N PHE A 89 -10.05 -9.65 9.15
CA PHE A 89 -8.81 -9.31 9.87
C PHE A 89 -8.34 -7.86 9.68
N ASP A 90 -8.99 -7.08 8.82
CA ASP A 90 -8.70 -5.67 8.62
C ASP A 90 -10.03 -4.92 8.45
N VAL A 91 -10.18 -3.78 9.12
CA VAL A 91 -11.37 -2.93 8.97
C VAL A 91 -10.97 -1.68 8.23
N ASP A 92 -11.29 -1.68 6.94
CA ASP A 92 -11.20 -0.52 6.08
C ASP A 92 -12.59 -0.14 5.52
N TYR A 93 -12.67 1.08 5.00
CA TYR A 93 -13.84 1.63 4.35
C TYR A 93 -13.45 2.09 2.96
N GLN A 94 -14.21 1.66 1.96
CA GLN A 94 -13.84 1.83 0.56
C GLN A 94 -14.95 2.36 -0.34
N GLY A 95 -14.52 2.89 -1.49
CA GLY A 95 -15.40 3.37 -2.55
C GLY A 95 -14.66 3.52 -3.86
N TYR A 96 -15.38 3.30 -4.96
CA TYR A 96 -14.85 3.36 -6.32
C TYR A 96 -15.35 4.60 -7.04
N PHE A 97 -14.51 5.21 -7.85
CA PHE A 97 -14.72 6.49 -8.54
C PHE A 97 -14.21 6.38 -9.98
N THR A 98 -14.77 7.15 -10.91
CA THR A 98 -14.36 7.17 -12.32
C THR A 98 -13.27 8.19 -12.59
N ALA A 99 -13.02 9.12 -11.68
CA ALA A 99 -12.01 10.16 -11.87
C ALA A 99 -10.59 9.60 -11.71
N THR A 100 -9.76 9.79 -12.74
CA THR A 100 -8.36 9.30 -12.79
C THR A 100 -7.37 10.39 -13.22
N ALA A 101 -7.86 11.57 -13.61
CA ALA A 101 -7.04 12.61 -14.20
C ALA A 101 -6.06 13.23 -13.19
N LYS A 102 -4.89 13.64 -13.70
CA LYS A 102 -3.88 14.42 -12.96
C LYS A 102 -4.53 15.58 -12.22
N ASN A 103 -4.16 15.76 -10.96
CA ASN A 103 -4.61 16.83 -10.07
C ASN A 103 -6.11 16.81 -9.70
N SER A 104 -6.85 15.76 -10.03
CA SER A 104 -8.16 15.52 -9.41
C SER A 104 -7.98 15.44 -7.89
N GLU A 105 -8.68 16.29 -7.15
CA GLU A 105 -8.56 16.36 -5.70
C GLU A 105 -9.52 15.37 -5.04
N LEU A 106 -8.96 14.44 -4.26
CA LEU A 106 -9.71 13.73 -3.24
C LEU A 106 -9.86 14.64 -2.04
N THR A 107 -11.10 14.86 -1.61
CA THR A 107 -11.44 15.35 -0.27
C THR A 107 -12.08 14.21 0.50
N LEU A 108 -11.48 13.81 1.62
CA LEU A 108 -12.05 12.83 2.55
C LEU A 108 -12.53 13.55 3.81
N GLU A 109 -13.81 13.36 4.13
CA GLU A 109 -14.45 13.90 5.32
C GLU A 109 -14.78 12.73 6.27
N PHE A 110 -14.18 12.70 7.45
CA PHE A 110 -14.61 11.83 8.54
C PHE A 110 -15.57 12.62 9.44
N ILE A 111 -16.80 12.15 9.53
CA ILE A 111 -17.91 12.79 10.23
C ILE A 111 -18.19 12.01 11.49
N ARG A 112 -18.19 12.71 12.61
CA ARG A 112 -18.44 12.19 13.95
C ARG A 112 -19.67 12.87 14.52
N ASP A 113 -20.83 12.23 14.37
CA ASP A 113 -22.12 12.89 14.63
C ASP A 113 -22.31 13.18 16.13
N LYS A 114 -21.92 12.26 17.02
CA LYS A 114 -22.06 12.45 18.48
C LYS A 114 -21.21 13.59 19.00
N GLU A 115 -20.03 13.80 18.42
CA GLU A 115 -19.09 14.86 18.78
C GLU A 115 -19.34 16.16 18.01
N ASN A 116 -20.26 16.17 17.03
CA ASN A 116 -20.47 17.28 16.10
C ASN A 116 -19.15 17.73 15.43
N GLU A 117 -18.32 16.76 15.06
CA GLU A 117 -17.03 17.00 14.44
C GLU A 117 -17.00 16.54 12.98
N LYS A 118 -16.24 17.27 12.17
CA LYS A 118 -15.91 16.90 10.81
C LYS A 118 -14.43 17.15 10.56
N LEU A 119 -13.70 16.09 10.28
CA LEU A 119 -12.28 16.15 9.92
C LEU A 119 -12.15 16.09 8.42
N THR A 120 -11.28 16.91 7.83
CA THR A 120 -11.12 17.02 6.38
C THR A 120 -9.68 16.84 5.95
N SER A 121 -9.43 15.80 5.16
CA SER A 121 -8.12 15.50 4.56
C SER A 121 -8.19 15.65 3.04
N ARG A 122 -7.10 16.08 2.41
CA ARG A 122 -7.05 16.34 0.97
C ARG A 122 -5.76 15.82 0.33
N VAL A 123 -5.90 15.25 -0.87
CA VAL A 123 -4.76 14.90 -1.72
C VAL A 123 -5.16 15.03 -3.19
N LYS A 124 -4.19 15.31 -4.05
CA LYS A 124 -4.42 15.38 -5.50
C LYS A 124 -3.79 14.17 -6.18
N LEU A 125 -4.50 13.56 -7.11
CA LEU A 125 -3.97 12.47 -7.93
C LEU A 125 -2.70 12.94 -8.67
N PRO A 126 -1.61 12.15 -8.67
CA PRO A 126 -0.50 12.39 -9.56
C PRO A 126 -0.89 12.17 -11.03
N ALA A 127 0.02 12.44 -11.95
CA ALA A 127 -0.21 12.18 -13.37
C ALA A 127 -0.33 10.66 -13.62
N PRO A 128 -1.29 10.21 -14.46
CA PRO A 128 -1.34 8.82 -14.91
C PRO A 128 0.00 8.38 -15.50
N ILE A 129 0.37 7.13 -15.28
CA ILE A 129 1.61 6.56 -15.81
C ILE A 129 1.32 6.01 -17.20
N LYS A 130 2.06 6.51 -18.20
CA LYS A 130 2.09 5.89 -19.52
C LYS A 130 3.33 5.02 -19.62
N LEU A 131 3.14 3.72 -19.49
CA LEU A 131 4.19 2.71 -19.65
C LEU A 131 4.33 2.33 -21.13
N TYR A 132 5.57 2.31 -21.63
CA TYR A 132 5.90 1.95 -23.01
C TYR A 132 6.58 0.58 -23.12
N ALA A 133 7.36 0.19 -22.11
CA ALA A 133 8.08 -1.09 -22.06
C ALA A 133 7.96 -1.71 -20.65
N PRO A 134 8.04 -3.05 -20.50
CA PRO A 134 8.47 -4.03 -21.51
C PRO A 134 7.42 -4.30 -22.60
N VAL A 135 7.88 -4.40 -23.85
CA VAL A 135 7.05 -4.78 -25.02
C VAL A 135 7.23 -6.24 -25.45
N SER A 136 8.31 -6.88 -25.00
CA SER A 136 8.56 -8.30 -25.31
C SER A 136 7.74 -9.18 -24.40
N GLU A 137 7.18 -10.25 -24.97
CA GLU A 137 6.46 -11.28 -24.22
C GLU A 137 7.41 -12.29 -23.57
N ARG A 138 8.69 -12.31 -23.95
CA ARG A 138 9.68 -13.29 -23.47
C ARG A 138 11.06 -12.69 -23.27
N PHE A 139 11.72 -13.13 -22.21
CA PHE A 139 13.10 -12.81 -21.84
C PHE A 139 13.80 -14.08 -21.34
N ASN A 140 15.11 -14.15 -21.52
CA ASN A 140 15.98 -15.12 -20.86
C ASN A 140 16.46 -14.60 -19.50
N ARG A 141 16.78 -15.51 -18.57
CA ARG A 141 17.41 -15.22 -17.27
C ARG A 141 18.62 -14.29 -17.34
N ASN A 142 19.34 -14.29 -18.46
CA ASN A 142 20.53 -13.47 -18.69
C ASN A 142 20.26 -12.17 -19.46
N ASP A 143 19.01 -11.90 -19.83
CA ASP A 143 18.62 -10.66 -20.50
C ASP A 143 18.46 -9.51 -19.49
N ASP A 144 18.53 -8.29 -20.03
CA ASP A 144 18.10 -7.09 -19.32
C ASP A 144 16.64 -6.78 -19.70
N ILE A 145 15.82 -6.40 -18.72
CA ILE A 145 14.50 -5.83 -18.99
C ILE A 145 14.61 -4.31 -18.93
N LEU A 146 14.36 -3.66 -20.07
CA LEU A 146 14.16 -2.22 -20.10
C LEU A 146 12.70 -1.89 -19.81
N VAL A 147 12.49 -1.05 -18.81
CA VAL A 147 11.19 -0.50 -18.43
C VAL A 147 11.20 0.97 -18.81
N GLU A 148 10.25 1.41 -19.64
CA GLU A 148 10.21 2.78 -20.16
C GLU A 148 8.85 3.40 -19.91
N TRP A 149 8.82 4.68 -19.55
CA TRP A 149 7.58 5.41 -19.28
C TRP A 149 7.68 6.87 -19.74
N ARG A 150 6.51 7.53 -19.81
CA ARG A 150 6.46 8.97 -19.98
C ARG A 150 6.86 9.68 -18.69
N GLU A 151 7.97 10.41 -18.76
CA GLU A 151 8.45 11.26 -17.68
C GLU A 151 7.45 12.35 -17.27
N GLU A 152 7.48 12.71 -16.00
CA GLU A 152 6.77 13.85 -15.44
C GLU A 152 7.72 14.76 -14.65
N SER A 153 7.52 16.08 -14.73
CA SER A 153 8.37 17.05 -14.03
C SER A 153 7.87 17.39 -12.62
N ASP A 154 7.05 16.54 -12.01
CA ASP A 154 6.40 16.82 -10.74
C ASP A 154 7.24 16.38 -9.54
N ILE A 155 8.02 17.31 -9.00
CA ILE A 155 8.89 17.11 -7.84
C ILE A 155 8.16 16.77 -6.53
N THR A 156 6.83 16.87 -6.50
CA THR A 156 6.04 16.50 -5.31
C THR A 156 5.68 15.02 -5.28
N THR A 157 6.09 14.28 -6.31
CA THR A 157 5.80 12.86 -6.45
C THR A 157 7.06 12.01 -6.33
N LYS A 158 6.86 10.75 -5.97
CA LYS A 158 7.89 9.71 -6.00
C LYS A 158 7.46 8.61 -6.95
N LEU A 159 8.40 8.02 -7.68
CA LEU A 159 8.15 6.91 -8.59
C LEU A 159 8.78 5.64 -7.99
N PHE A 160 8.00 4.58 -7.94
CA PHE A 160 8.43 3.26 -7.49
C PHE A 160 8.21 2.26 -8.62
N LEU A 161 9.12 1.31 -8.72
CA LEU A 161 9.01 0.15 -9.58
C LEU A 161 8.90 -1.09 -8.71
N GLU A 162 7.87 -1.90 -8.97
CA GLU A 162 7.72 -3.23 -8.43
C GLU A 162 7.90 -4.25 -9.56
N PHE A 163 8.75 -5.24 -9.30
CA PHE A 163 8.91 -6.42 -10.14
C PHE A 163 8.32 -7.62 -9.41
N LYS A 164 7.49 -8.40 -10.09
CA LYS A 164 6.94 -9.67 -9.57
C LYS A 164 7.04 -10.75 -10.62
N SER A 165 7.67 -11.86 -10.28
CA SER A 165 7.81 -13.06 -11.10
C SER A 165 7.37 -14.30 -10.33
N PHE A 166 6.39 -15.01 -10.86
CA PHE A 166 5.88 -16.26 -10.30
C PHE A 166 6.46 -17.44 -11.07
N CYS A 167 7.30 -18.23 -10.40
CA CYS A 167 7.95 -19.41 -10.95
C CYS A 167 7.34 -20.68 -10.37
N THR A 168 7.37 -21.78 -11.13
CA THR A 168 6.96 -23.11 -10.62
C THR A 168 8.17 -23.82 -9.99
N LYS A 169 7.98 -24.41 -8.81
CA LYS A 169 8.94 -25.33 -8.20
C LYS A 169 8.83 -26.73 -8.82
N THR A 170 9.85 -27.55 -8.65
CA THR A 170 9.83 -28.97 -9.08
C THR A 170 8.72 -29.79 -8.40
N THR A 171 8.25 -29.36 -7.23
CA THR A 171 7.08 -29.91 -6.53
C THR A 171 5.73 -29.53 -7.15
N GLY A 172 5.72 -28.57 -8.09
CA GLY A 172 4.50 -27.98 -8.66
C GLY A 172 3.97 -26.75 -7.93
N GLU A 173 4.53 -26.38 -6.77
CA GLU A 173 4.16 -25.18 -6.03
C GLU A 173 4.65 -23.89 -6.72
N SER A 174 3.98 -22.76 -6.46
CA SER A 174 4.46 -21.44 -6.94
C SER A 174 5.49 -20.84 -5.99
N SER A 175 6.51 -20.19 -6.55
CA SER A 175 7.50 -19.36 -5.86
C SER A 175 7.42 -17.93 -6.38
N LEU A 176 7.47 -16.93 -5.50
CA LEU A 176 7.47 -15.51 -5.87
C LEU A 176 8.88 -14.95 -5.74
N ILE A 177 9.36 -14.33 -6.80
CA ILE A 177 10.56 -13.50 -6.82
C ILE A 177 10.09 -12.07 -7.06
N SER A 178 10.40 -11.17 -6.13
CA SER A 178 9.96 -9.78 -6.23
C SER A 178 10.92 -8.82 -5.59
N PHE A 179 10.96 -7.60 -6.10
CA PHE A 179 11.58 -6.46 -5.43
C PHE A 179 10.78 -5.19 -5.73
N GLU A 180 10.94 -4.21 -4.85
CA GLU A 180 10.44 -2.86 -5.05
C GLU A 180 11.62 -1.88 -4.89
N SER A 181 11.66 -0.85 -5.72
CA SER A 181 12.69 0.19 -5.64
C SER A 181 12.11 1.57 -5.95
N GLU A 182 12.52 2.58 -5.18
CA GLU A 182 12.30 3.99 -5.57
C GLU A 182 13.26 4.32 -6.72
N ILE A 183 12.71 4.79 -7.83
CA ILE A 183 13.46 5.10 -9.05
C ILE A 183 13.34 6.58 -9.39
N LEU A 184 14.32 7.09 -10.15
CA LEU A 184 14.29 8.47 -10.60
C LEU A 184 13.24 8.62 -11.70
N GLU A 185 12.38 9.63 -11.58
CA GLU A 185 11.40 9.99 -12.61
C GLU A 185 12.10 10.51 -13.89
N SER A 186 13.25 11.16 -13.74
CA SER A 186 14.08 11.65 -14.85
C SER A 186 14.77 10.51 -15.59
N GLY A 187 14.76 10.56 -16.92
CA GLY A 187 15.38 9.56 -17.81
C GLY A 187 14.36 8.64 -18.47
N GLY A 188 13.14 8.54 -17.92
CA GLY A 188 12.01 7.83 -18.54
C GLY A 188 12.24 6.34 -18.73
N GLN A 189 13.26 5.78 -18.07
CA GLN A 189 13.66 4.39 -18.22
C GLN A 189 14.36 3.86 -16.97
N TYR A 190 14.21 2.55 -16.75
CA TYR A 190 14.90 1.79 -15.71
C TYR A 190 15.26 0.42 -16.27
N LYS A 191 16.47 -0.05 -15.96
CA LYS A 191 16.95 -1.36 -16.42
C LYS A 191 16.98 -2.34 -15.25
N ILE A 192 16.28 -3.45 -15.42
CA ILE A 192 16.33 -4.59 -14.50
C ILE A 192 17.33 -5.59 -15.06
N LEU A 193 18.42 -5.81 -14.34
CA LEU A 193 19.44 -6.81 -14.68
C LEU A 193 18.94 -8.15 -14.14
N LEU A 194 18.30 -8.97 -14.99
CA LEU A 194 17.76 -10.24 -14.51
C LEU A 194 18.87 -11.07 -13.89
N SER A 195 20.07 -11.10 -14.50
CA SER A 195 21.30 -11.78 -14.03
C SER A 195 21.55 -11.64 -12.53
N GLU A 196 21.21 -10.50 -11.93
CA GLU A 196 21.50 -10.18 -10.53
C GLU A 196 20.40 -10.62 -9.54
N LEU A 197 19.24 -11.06 -10.04
CA LEU A 197 18.12 -11.50 -9.21
C LEU A 197 18.33 -12.94 -8.74
N THR A 198 18.99 -13.08 -7.59
CA THR A 198 19.37 -14.38 -6.98
C THR A 198 18.20 -15.32 -6.69
N GLY A 199 16.97 -14.80 -6.59
CA GLY A 199 15.77 -15.62 -6.44
C GLY A 199 15.57 -16.61 -7.58
N PHE A 200 16.07 -16.31 -8.78
CA PHE A 200 16.02 -17.23 -9.92
C PHE A 200 17.06 -18.33 -9.87
N ASP A 201 18.02 -18.28 -8.93
CA ASP A 201 19.08 -19.27 -8.79
C ASP A 201 18.68 -20.39 -7.81
N ASP A 202 17.48 -20.34 -7.23
CA ASP A 202 16.95 -21.38 -6.36
C ASP A 202 16.81 -22.72 -7.11
N ASP A 203 17.51 -23.75 -6.62
CA ASP A 203 17.54 -25.11 -7.16
C ASP A 203 16.17 -25.82 -7.07
N ALA A 204 15.27 -25.35 -6.20
CA ALA A 204 13.92 -25.88 -6.09
C ALA A 204 13.04 -25.49 -7.29
N LEU A 205 13.45 -24.51 -8.10
CA LEU A 205 12.69 -24.06 -9.26
C LEU A 205 12.77 -25.06 -10.43
N ASP A 206 11.64 -25.32 -11.06
CA ASP A 206 11.55 -26.10 -12.28
C ASP A 206 12.02 -25.23 -13.46
N LYS A 207 13.33 -25.31 -13.78
CA LYS A 207 13.96 -24.48 -14.83
C LYS A 207 13.42 -24.76 -16.24
N THR A 208 12.66 -25.85 -16.43
CA THR A 208 12.04 -26.17 -17.72
C THR A 208 10.80 -25.34 -18.01
N LYS A 209 10.24 -24.67 -16.99
CA LYS A 209 9.05 -23.83 -17.12
C LYS A 209 9.41 -22.35 -17.04
N PRO A 210 8.75 -21.49 -17.84
CA PRO A 210 8.92 -20.06 -17.71
C PRO A 210 8.31 -19.54 -16.41
N CYS A 211 8.81 -18.40 -15.94
CA CYS A 211 8.20 -17.63 -14.87
C CYS A 211 7.31 -16.53 -15.42
N ASP A 212 6.15 -16.40 -14.82
CA ASP A 212 5.10 -15.46 -15.19
C ASP A 212 5.34 -14.12 -14.49
N THR A 213 5.65 -13.08 -15.26
CA THR A 213 6.26 -11.85 -14.74
C THR A 213 5.47 -10.60 -15.14
N THR A 214 5.47 -9.61 -14.23
CA THR A 214 4.95 -8.27 -14.48
C THR A 214 5.87 -7.23 -13.85
N VAL A 215 5.84 -6.03 -14.41
CA VAL A 215 6.39 -4.82 -13.79
C VAL A 215 5.26 -3.85 -13.54
N THR A 216 5.21 -3.26 -12.35
CA THR A 216 4.25 -2.22 -11.99
C THR A 216 5.01 -0.96 -11.62
N LEU A 217 4.60 0.17 -12.19
CA LEU A 217 5.05 1.48 -11.75
C LEU A 217 3.98 2.11 -10.86
N PHE A 218 4.42 2.73 -9.76
CA PHE A 218 3.59 3.50 -8.84
C PHE A 218 4.13 4.91 -8.72
N ARG A 219 3.30 5.91 -9.02
CA ARG A 219 3.60 7.32 -8.80
C ARG A 219 2.79 7.81 -7.62
N THR A 220 3.46 8.21 -6.56
CA THR A 220 2.83 8.52 -5.27
C THR A 220 2.97 9.99 -4.93
N ARG A 221 1.90 10.62 -4.46
CA ARG A 221 1.87 11.98 -3.90
C ARG A 221 1.30 11.95 -2.49
N LYS A 222 2.00 12.60 -1.55
CA LYS A 222 1.49 12.84 -0.19
C LYS A 222 0.49 14.00 -0.19
N GLY A 223 -0.56 13.90 0.63
CA GLY A 223 -1.51 14.99 0.84
C GLY A 223 -1.43 15.61 2.23
N ALA A 224 -2.45 16.42 2.55
CA ALA A 224 -2.63 17.04 3.86
C ALA A 224 -3.72 16.29 4.63
N ILE A 225 -3.35 15.76 5.79
CA ILE A 225 -4.28 15.12 6.73
C ILE A 225 -4.77 16.13 7.76
N ASP A 226 -6.02 16.01 8.21
CA ASP A 226 -6.56 16.82 9.30
C ASP A 226 -5.72 16.65 10.58
N THR A 227 -5.33 17.77 11.19
CA THR A 227 -4.43 17.78 12.36
C THR A 227 -5.08 17.28 13.64
N LYS A 228 -6.41 17.11 13.67
CA LYS A 228 -7.10 16.49 14.79
C LYS A 228 -6.89 14.97 14.87
N PHE A 229 -6.53 14.32 13.76
CA PHE A 229 -6.10 12.93 13.80
C PHE A 229 -4.80 12.80 14.60
N LYS A 230 -4.53 11.58 15.06
CA LYS A 230 -3.27 11.24 15.71
C LYS A 230 -2.08 11.57 14.82
N ALA A 231 -1.01 12.10 15.43
CA ALA A 231 0.25 12.34 14.74
C ALA A 231 0.76 11.05 14.05
N GLY A 232 1.29 11.22 12.82
CA GLY A 232 1.72 10.10 11.98
C GLY A 232 0.61 9.53 11.09
N SER A 233 -0.64 9.99 11.22
CA SER A 233 -1.68 9.72 10.22
C SER A 233 -1.26 10.25 8.86
N ARG A 234 -1.75 9.63 7.78
CA ARG A 234 -1.34 9.98 6.42
C ARG A 234 -2.48 9.91 5.42
N ILE A 235 -2.32 10.67 4.34
CA ILE A 235 -3.13 10.56 3.13
C ILE A 235 -2.21 10.54 1.92
N ASN A 236 -2.40 9.56 1.03
CA ASN A 236 -1.61 9.38 -0.18
C ASN A 236 -2.50 9.19 -1.40
N ALA A 237 -2.07 9.73 -2.54
CA ALA A 237 -2.61 9.42 -3.85
C ALA A 237 -1.58 8.66 -4.67
N ILE A 238 -2.01 7.60 -5.33
CA ILE A 238 -1.18 6.68 -6.07
C ILE A 238 -1.77 6.55 -7.48
N GLN A 239 -0.95 6.75 -8.49
CA GLN A 239 -1.25 6.30 -9.85
C GLN A 239 -0.45 5.02 -10.08
N GLU A 240 -1.10 3.98 -10.58
CA GLU A 240 -0.46 2.71 -10.87
C GLU A 240 -0.63 2.33 -12.35
N LYS A 241 0.40 1.70 -12.90
CA LYS A 241 0.32 1.07 -14.22
C LYS A 241 1.16 -0.19 -14.22
N GLN A 242 0.49 -1.32 -14.45
CA GLN A 242 1.13 -2.60 -14.66
C GLN A 242 1.41 -2.80 -16.16
N SER A 243 2.53 -3.46 -16.46
CA SER A 243 2.83 -3.97 -17.80
C SER A 243 1.88 -5.10 -18.17
N GLU A 244 1.83 -5.42 -19.46
CA GLU A 244 1.35 -6.74 -19.87
C GLU A 244 2.22 -7.83 -19.23
N LYS A 245 1.63 -9.02 -19.07
CA LYS A 245 2.34 -10.17 -18.54
C LYS A 245 3.34 -10.67 -19.58
N PHE A 246 4.56 -10.98 -19.13
CA PHE A 246 5.60 -11.57 -19.97
C PHE A 246 6.27 -12.74 -19.23
N GLN A 247 7.07 -13.51 -19.96
CA GLN A 247 7.68 -14.73 -19.46
C GLN A 247 9.20 -14.61 -19.36
N ILE A 248 9.77 -15.18 -18.30
CA ILE A 248 11.23 -15.33 -18.14
C ILE A 248 11.57 -16.82 -18.21
N THR A 249 12.42 -17.23 -19.14
CA THR A 249 12.97 -18.59 -19.19
C THR A 249 14.24 -18.69 -18.36
N LEU A 250 14.40 -19.77 -17.59
CA LEU A 250 15.52 -19.94 -16.66
C LEU A 250 16.72 -20.71 -17.22
N ASN A 251 16.56 -21.31 -18.41
CA ASN A 251 17.59 -22.05 -19.14
C ASN A 251 18.10 -21.28 -20.35
#